data_AF-A0A8J2ZRL4-F1
#
_entry.id   AF-A0A8J2ZRL4-F1
#
_cell.length_a   1.000
_cell.length_b   1.000
_cell.length_c   1.000
_cell.angle_alpha   90.00
_cell.angle_beta   90.00
_cell.angle_gamma   90.00
#
_symmetry.space_group_name_H-M   'P 1'
#
loop_
_entity.id
_entity.type
_entity.pdbx_description
1 polymer ?
#
loop_
_entity_poly.entity_id
_entity_poly.type
_entity_poly.pdbx_seq_one_letter_code
_entity_poly.pdbx_strand_id
1 'polypeptide(L)' 'MDASTYQYLLSKPELLHFIRQEPVWYRYLSRDPDSLALMEKEAKIFFGKTVSQRLGKMNRQVQMVHMLLQLANAMKD' A
#
# COMPACT_ATOMS: atom_id res chain seq x y z
N MET A 1 -16.15 15.40 9.92
CA MET A 1 -15.98 13.94 10.09
C MET A 1 -16.67 13.64 11.39
N ASP A 2 -17.56 12.65 11.38
CA ASP A 2 -18.30 12.23 12.56
C ASP A 2 -17.39 11.49 13.57
N ALA A 3 -17.84 11.45 14.82
CA ALA A 3 -17.08 10.86 15.91
C ALA A 3 -16.82 9.35 15.71
N SER A 4 -17.80 8.61 15.18
CA SER A 4 -17.69 7.18 14.89
C SER A 4 -16.57 6.89 13.89
N THR A 5 -16.56 7.59 12.76
CA THR A 5 -15.49 7.45 11.76
C THR A 5 -14.13 7.77 12.36
N TYR A 6 -14.02 8.83 13.18
CA TYR A 6 -12.75 9.19 13.79
C TYR A 6 -12.25 8.11 14.77
N GLN A 7 -13.12 7.60 15.63
CA GLN A 7 -12.79 6.51 16.56
C GLN A 7 -12.36 5.24 15.81
N TYR A 8 -13.04 4.94 14.70
CA TYR A 8 -12.65 3.84 13.84
C TYR A 8 -11.24 4.02 13.27
N LEU A 9 -10.89 5.22 12.79
CA LEU A 9 -9.54 5.52 12.32
C LEU A 9 -8.50 5.39 13.43
N LEU A 10 -8.80 5.85 14.65
CA LEU A 10 -7.93 5.68 15.80
C LEU A 10 -7.66 4.20 16.12
N SER A 11 -8.65 3.33 15.94
CA SER A 11 -8.50 1.88 16.11
C SER A 11 -7.61 1.21 15.05
N LYS A 12 -7.35 1.90 13.92
CA LYS A 12 -6.57 1.40 12.78
C LYS A 12 -5.40 2.34 12.45
N PRO A 13 -4.24 2.17 13.11
CA PRO A 13 -3.08 3.06 12.95
C PRO A 13 -2.62 3.26 11.50
N GLU A 14 -2.74 2.24 10.65
CA GLU A 14 -2.40 2.35 9.23
C GLU A 14 -3.33 3.32 8.47
N LEU A 15 -4.64 3.27 8.72
CA LEU A 15 -5.60 4.19 8.12
C LEU A 15 -5.42 5.61 8.66
N LEU A 16 -5.12 5.73 9.95
CA LEU A 16 -4.79 7.01 10.57
C LEU A 16 -3.50 7.62 10.00
N HIS A 17 -2.51 6.79 9.68
CA HIS A 17 -1.31 7.24 8.99
C HIS A 17 -1.63 7.69 7.56
N PHE A 18 -2.40 6.90 6.80
CA PHE A 18 -2.80 7.23 5.44
C PHE A 18 -3.56 8.56 5.35
N ILE A 19 -4.56 8.79 6.20
CA ILE A 19 -5.35 10.03 6.16
C ILE A 19 -4.51 11.28 6.51
N ARG A 20 -3.44 11.12 7.29
CA ARG A 20 -2.47 12.21 7.57
C ARG A 20 -1.57 12.52 6.37
N GLN A 21 -1.27 11.51 5.54
CA GLN A 21 -0.51 11.69 4.29
C GLN A 21 -1.41 12.27 3.18
N GLU A 22 -2.68 11.87 3.15
CA GLU A 22 -3.67 12.27 2.15
C GLU A 22 -4.82 13.08 2.80
N PRO A 23 -4.58 14.34 3.20
CA PRO A 23 -5.55 15.11 4.00
C PRO A 23 -6.84 15.46 3.25
N VAL A 24 -6.89 15.23 1.94
CA VAL A 24 -8.13 15.34 1.14
C VAL A 24 -9.25 14.45 1.71
N TRP A 25 -8.88 13.29 2.28
CA TRP A 25 -9.81 12.37 2.92
C TRP A 25 -10.48 12.93 4.17
N TYR A 26 -9.84 13.83 4.92
CA TYR A 26 -10.53 14.54 6.01
C TYR A 26 -11.71 15.34 5.47
N ARG A 27 -11.58 15.94 4.29
CA ARG A 27 -12.67 16.72 3.67
C ARG A 27 -13.78 15.80 3.16
N TYR A 28 -13.42 14.69 2.49
CA TYR A 28 -14.42 13.73 1.98
C TYR A 28 -15.20 13.07 3.12
N LEU A 29 -14.52 12.51 4.12
CA LEU A 29 -15.16 11.90 5.29
C LEU A 29 -15.90 12.91 6.17
N SER A 30 -15.63 14.20 6.01
CA SER A 30 -16.41 15.25 6.67
C SER A 30 -17.72 15.59 5.97
N ARG A 31 -17.78 15.39 4.66
CA ARG A 31 -18.99 15.65 3.84
C ARG A 31 -19.86 14.40 3.72
N ASP A 32 -19.21 13.25 3.63
CA ASP A 32 -19.84 11.96 3.44
C ASP A 32 -19.05 10.88 4.20
N PRO A 33 -19.51 10.46 5.39
CA PRO A 33 -18.90 9.37 6.15
C PRO A 33 -18.92 8.02 5.41
N ASP A 34 -19.85 7.77 4.49
CA ASP A 34 -19.96 6.49 3.77
C ASP A 34 -18.79 6.27 2.79
N SER A 35 -18.09 7.34 2.44
CA SER A 35 -16.83 7.30 1.69
C SER A 35 -15.68 6.59 2.43
N LEU A 36 -15.86 6.16 3.69
CA LEU A 36 -14.88 5.40 4.46
C LEU A 36 -14.42 4.11 3.76
N ALA A 37 -15.35 3.36 3.17
CA ALA A 37 -15.01 2.12 2.46
C ALA A 37 -14.13 2.38 1.21
N LEU A 38 -14.36 3.50 0.53
CA LEU A 38 -13.53 3.92 -0.60
C LEU A 38 -12.14 4.33 -0.13
N MET A 39 -12.06 5.08 0.97
CA MET A 39 -10.79 5.47 1.59
C MET A 39 -9.93 4.26 1.95
N GLU A 40 -10.52 3.22 2.53
CA GLU A 40 -9.79 1.98 2.85
C GLU A 40 -9.21 1.29 1.63
N LYS A 41 -9.94 1.31 0.50
CA LYS A 41 -9.46 0.75 -0.76
C LYS A 41 -8.26 1.53 -1.26
N GLU A 42 -8.32 2.85 -1.22
CA GLU A 42 -7.20 3.72 -1.60
C GLU A 42 -5.99 3.56 -0.67
N ALA A 43 -6.21 3.41 0.64
CA ALA A 43 -5.14 3.11 1.59
C ALA A 43 -4.42 1.80 1.27
N LYS A 44 -5.17 0.75 0.87
CA LYS A 44 -4.58 -0.53 0.43
C LYS A 44 -3.71 -0.35 -0.83
N ILE A 45 -4.11 0.53 -1.74
CA ILE A 45 -3.33 0.85 -2.94
C ILE A 45 -2.07 1.63 -2.58
N PHE A 46 -2.20 2.67 -1.75
CA PHE A 46 -1.12 3.53 -1.28
C PHE A 46 0.01 2.74 -0.61
N PHE A 47 -0.33 1.85 0.33
CA PHE A 47 0.67 1.02 1.02
C PHE A 47 1.18 -0.17 0.20
N GLY A 48 0.78 -0.30 -1.07
CA GLY A 48 1.21 -1.41 -1.91
C GLY A 48 0.70 -2.77 -1.46
N LYS A 49 -0.40 -2.79 -0.70
CA LYS A 49 -1.13 -4.03 -0.38
C LYS A 49 -1.91 -4.55 -1.59
N THR A 50 -1.99 -3.79 -2.68
CA THR A 50 -2.37 -4.28 -4.01
C THR A 50 -1.26 -5.16 -4.61
N VAL A 51 -1.66 -6.37 -5.00
CA VAL A 51 -0.86 -7.46 -5.58
C VAL A 51 0.22 -7.00 -6.59
N SER A 52 -0.04 -5.95 -7.38
CA SER A 52 0.88 -5.42 -8.39
C SER A 52 2.23 -4.93 -7.85
N GLN A 53 2.29 -4.28 -6.68
CA GLN A 53 3.57 -3.82 -6.12
C GLN A 53 4.43 -4.99 -5.61
N ARG A 54 3.80 -6.07 -5.13
CA ARG A 54 4.50 -7.30 -4.73
C ARG A 54 5.03 -8.06 -5.95
N LEU A 55 4.26 -8.14 -7.03
CA LEU A 55 4.71 -8.73 -8.30
C LEU A 55 5.96 -8.02 -8.85
N GLY A 56 6.00 -6.68 -8.80
CA GLY A 56 7.17 -5.92 -9.25
C GLY A 56 8.43 -6.14 -8.41
N LYS A 57 8.31 -6.40 -7.10
CA LYS A 57 9.47 -6.77 -6.26
C LYS A 57 9.93 -8.21 -6.51
N MET A 58 8.99 -9.13 -6.72
CA MET A 58 9.27 -10.55 -7.00
C MET A 58 9.98 -10.73 -8.36
N ASN A 59 9.54 -10.02 -9.41
CA ASN A 59 10.18 -10.09 -10.73
C ASN A 59 11.63 -9.61 -10.71
N ARG A 60 11.93 -8.55 -9.94
CA ARG A 60 13.30 -8.04 -9.76
C ARG A 60 14.19 -9.03 -9.02
N GLN A 61 13.68 -9.71 -8.00
CA GLN A 61 14.43 -10.74 -7.28
C GLN A 61 14.77 -11.93 -8.20
N VAL A 62 13.81 -12.40 -9.01
CA VAL A 62 14.03 -13.49 -9.97
C VAL A 62 15.04 -13.08 -11.05
N GLN A 63 14.97 -11.86 -11.59
CA GLN A 63 15.95 -11.35 -12.55
C GLN A 63 17.37 -11.31 -11.97
N MET A 64 17.54 -10.85 -10.72
CA MET A 64 18.84 -10.86 -10.05
C MET A 64 19.38 -12.28 -9.83
N VAL A 65 18.52 -13.22 -9.40
CA VAL A 65 18.91 -14.64 -9.26
C VAL A 65 19.35 -15.22 -10.61
N HIS A 66 18.64 -14.92 -11.69
CA HIS A 66 19.01 -15.41 -13.03
C HIS A 66 20.37 -14.83 -13.49
N MET A 67 20.61 -13.54 -13.23
CA MET A 67 21.90 -12.91 -13.51
C MET A 67 23.05 -13.54 -12.70
N LEU A 68 22.82 -13.84 -11.42
CA LEU A 68 23.81 -14.52 -10.58
C LEU A 68 24.11 -15.95 -11.06
N LEU A 69 23.08 -16.69 -11.50
CA LEU A 69 23.26 -18.03 -12.08
C LEU A 69 24.04 -18.00 -13.40
N GLN A 70 23.79 -17.00 -14.25
CA GLN A 70 24.55 -16.81 -15.49
C GLN A 70 26.03 -16.51 -15.20
N LEU A 71 26.33 -15.63 -14.25
CA LEU A 71 27.70 -15.34 -13.82
C LEU A 71 28.39 -16.59 -13.23
N ALA A 72 27.68 -17.34 -12.38
CA ALA A 72 28.23 -18.56 -11.78
C ALA A 72 28.53 -19.66 -12.82
N ASN A 73 27.69 -19.81 -13.85
CA ASN A 73 27.96 -20.72 -14.96
C ASN A 73 29.14 -20.24 -15.82
N ALA A 74 29.23 -18.94 -16.11
CA ALA A 74 30.33 -18.37 -16.90
C ALA A 74 31.70 -18.48 -16.21
N MET A 75 31.73 -18.63 -14.87
CA MET A 75 32.96 -18.85 -14.09
C MET A 75 33.34 -20.32 -13.93
N LYS A 76 32.47 -21.25 -14.36
CA LYS A 76 32.65 -22.70 -14.19
C LYS A 76 33.22 -23.38 -15.46
N ASP A 77 33.34 -22.62 -16.55
CA ASP A 77 34.16 -22.92 -17.74
C ASP A 77 35.57 -22.34 -17.59
#